data_AF-A0A7Z9ES28-F1
#
_entry.id   AF-A0A7Z9ES28-F1
#
_cell.length_a   1.000
_cell.length_b   1.000
_cell.length_c   1.000
_cell.angle_alpha   90.00
_cell.angle_beta   90.00
_cell.angle_gamma   90.00
#
_symmetry.space_group_name_H-M   'P 1'
#
loop_
_entity.id
_entity.type
_entity.pdbx_description
1 polymer ?
#
loop_
_entity_poly.entity_id
_entity_poly.type
_entity_poly.pdbx_seq_one_letter_code
_entity_poly.pdbx_strand_id
1 'polypeptide(L)'
;MLILTRRVGETIRINNDIAVTILGVKGMQTRIGVEAPAGVSVHRQEIFERIRAQGDHLPSTAPRSEPVTASVDPRDLFIAANTIGASAAELEKGPVSGFVDDRTHGDYLIFLAGFQAASGGEHVGA
;
A
#
# COMPACT_ATOMS: atom_id res chain seq x y z
N MET A 1 -5.27 16.46 32.13
CA MET A 1 -5.90 15.12 32.19
C MET A 1 -7.30 15.29 32.73
N LEU A 2 -8.34 14.87 31.99
CA LEU A 2 -9.73 14.84 32.45
C LEU A 2 -10.10 13.40 32.83
N ILE A 3 -10.80 13.20 33.95
CA ILE A 3 -11.10 11.87 34.50
C ILE A 3 -12.61 11.70 34.53
N LEU A 4 -13.12 10.64 33.90
CA LEU A 4 -14.54 10.34 33.80
C LEU A 4 -14.77 8.86 34.12
N THR A 5 -15.76 8.58 34.99
CA THR A 5 -16.18 7.20 35.28
C THR A 5 -17.33 6.82 34.37
N ARG A 6 -17.15 5.76 33.57
CA ARG A 6 -18.17 5.20 32.68
C ARG A 6 -18.40 3.72 32.97
N ARG A 7 -19.64 3.28 32.82
CA ARG A 7 -20.08 1.88 32.86
C ARG A 7 -20.01 1.27 31.46
N VAL A 8 -20.10 -0.06 31.40
CA VAL A 8 -20.23 -0.79 30.14
C VAL A 8 -21.48 -0.31 29.38
N GLY A 9 -21.33 -0.03 28.10
CA GLY A 9 -22.35 0.54 27.22
C GLY A 9 -22.35 2.08 27.18
N GLU A 10 -21.66 2.76 28.09
CA GLU A 10 -21.60 4.23 28.06
C GLU A 10 -20.50 4.74 27.11
N THR A 11 -20.75 5.92 26.54
CA THR A 11 -19.89 6.56 25.53
C THR A 11 -19.40 7.92 26.03
N ILE A 12 -18.16 8.25 25.73
CA ILE A 12 -17.53 9.57 25.90
C ILE A 12 -17.34 10.16 24.51
N ARG A 13 -17.76 11.41 24.29
CA ARG A 13 -17.49 12.12 23.04
C ARG A 13 -16.35 13.11 23.21
N ILE A 14 -15.45 13.15 22.23
CA ILE A 14 -14.36 14.11 22.14
C ILE A 14 -14.60 14.92 20.87
N ASN A 15 -14.77 16.24 21.01
CA ASN A 15 -15.25 17.09 19.93
C ASN A 15 -16.61 16.54 19.39
N ASN A 16 -16.86 16.61 18.09
CA ASN A 16 -18.09 16.17 17.44
C ASN A 16 -17.96 14.83 16.72
N ASP A 17 -16.73 14.40 16.40
CA ASP A 17 -16.49 13.29 15.47
C ASP A 17 -15.86 12.06 16.11
N ILE A 18 -15.36 12.17 17.36
CA ILE A 18 -14.71 11.06 18.06
C ILE A 18 -15.62 10.56 19.19
N ALA A 19 -15.86 9.25 19.22
CA ALA A 19 -16.61 8.58 20.26
C ALA A 19 -15.80 7.42 20.86
N VAL A 20 -15.78 7.33 22.18
CA VAL A 20 -15.10 6.28 22.94
C VAL A 20 -16.13 5.53 23.77
N THR A 21 -16.36 4.27 23.46
CA THR A 21 -17.42 3.45 24.06
C THR A 21 -16.81 2.34 24.89
N ILE A 22 -17.29 2.14 26.12
CA ILE A 22 -16.87 1.00 26.94
C ILE A 22 -17.70 -0.21 26.54
N LEU A 23 -17.10 -1.16 25.84
CA LEU A 23 -17.80 -2.35 25.32
C LEU A 23 -17.93 -3.47 26.35
N GLY A 24 -17.02 -3.52 27.34
CA GLY A 24 -17.06 -4.55 28.37
C GLY A 24 -15.83 -4.51 29.26
N VAL A 25 -15.91 -5.18 30.41
CA VAL A 25 -14.79 -5.36 31.33
C VAL A 25 -14.65 -6.85 31.61
N LYS A 26 -13.44 -7.39 31.47
CA LYS A 26 -13.10 -8.77 31.80
C LYS A 26 -11.90 -8.77 32.74
N GLY A 27 -12.15 -8.97 34.02
CA GLY A 27 -11.12 -8.90 35.06
C GLY A 27 -10.50 -7.50 35.08
N MET A 28 -9.19 -7.42 34.80
CA MET A 28 -8.44 -6.15 34.73
C MET A 28 -8.40 -5.53 33.32
N GLN A 29 -8.95 -6.21 32.31
CA GLN A 29 -8.94 -5.71 30.93
C GLN A 29 -10.29 -5.07 30.58
N THR A 30 -10.25 -3.88 30.02
CA THR A 30 -11.44 -3.18 29.51
C THR A 30 -11.41 -3.19 28.00
N ARG A 31 -12.51 -3.60 27.38
CA ARG A 31 -12.72 -3.48 25.94
C ARG A 31 -13.27 -2.09 25.65
N ILE A 32 -12.52 -1.34 24.86
CA ILE A 32 -12.84 0.03 24.48
C ILE A 32 -13.05 0.05 22.97
N GLY A 33 -14.19 0.56 22.52
CA GLY A 33 -14.44 0.93 21.13
C GLY A 33 -14.05 2.39 20.93
N VAL A 34 -13.37 2.69 19.83
CA VAL A 34 -13.04 4.07 19.43
C VAL A 34 -13.54 4.25 18.01
N GLU A 35 -14.46 5.17 17.82
CA GLU A 35 -14.90 5.66 16.52
C GLU A 35 -14.28 7.04 16.30
N ALA A 36 -13.61 7.21 15.17
CA ALA A 36 -12.97 8.44 14.78
C ALA A 36 -13.03 8.56 13.24
N PRO A 37 -13.03 9.78 12.68
CA PRO A 37 -13.02 9.98 11.24
C PRO A 37 -11.70 9.53 10.62
N ALA A 38 -11.70 9.24 9.31
CA ALA A 38 -10.55 8.68 8.59
C ALA A 38 -9.26 9.53 8.65
N GLY A 39 -9.37 10.84 8.90
CA GLY A 39 -8.22 11.74 9.06
C GLY A 39 -7.55 11.67 10.44
N VAL A 40 -8.10 10.90 11.40
CA VAL A 40 -7.58 10.79 12.76
C VAL A 40 -7.08 9.37 13.00
N SER A 41 -5.76 9.20 13.07
CA SER A 41 -5.15 7.92 13.38
C SER A 41 -5.31 7.57 14.86
N VAL A 42 -5.81 6.36 15.15
CA VAL A 42 -5.97 5.83 16.51
C VAL A 42 -4.94 4.72 16.74
N HIS A 43 -4.05 4.93 17.71
CA HIS A 43 -3.01 3.97 18.06
C HIS A 43 -3.05 3.62 19.54
N ARG A 44 -2.50 2.45 19.89
CA ARG A 44 -2.16 2.14 21.28
C ARG A 44 -0.94 2.96 21.69
N GLN A 45 -0.89 3.39 22.94
CA GLN A 45 0.16 4.28 23.46
C GLN A 45 1.57 3.75 23.19
N GLU A 46 1.81 2.47 23.47
CA GLU A 46 3.11 1.82 23.31
C GLU A 46 3.56 1.74 21.85
N ILE A 47 2.59 1.68 20.92
CA ILE A 47 2.87 1.68 19.49
C ILE A 47 3.17 3.10 19.02
N PHE A 48 2.40 4.09 19.50
CA PHE A 48 2.60 5.49 19.19
C PHE A 48 4.00 5.98 19.63
N GLU A 49 4.43 5.63 20.84
CA GLU A 49 5.75 5.99 21.35
C GLU A 49 6.89 5.41 20.50
N ARG A 50 6.77 4.16 20.06
CA ARG A 50 7.75 3.53 19.16
C ARG A 50 7.81 4.21 17.79
N ILE A 51 6.64 4.49 17.21
CA ILE A 51 6.53 5.20 15.92
C ILE A 51 7.22 6.56 16.01
N ARG A 52 6.95 7.31 17.08
CA ARG A 52 7.52 8.64 17.27
C ARG A 52 9.03 8.61 17.54
N ALA A 53 9.51 7.59 18.26
CA ALA A 53 10.93 7.41 18.56
C ALA A 53 11.75 7.01 17.31
N GLN A 54 11.15 6.32 16.34
CA GLN A 54 11.82 5.89 15.12
C GLN A 54 11.92 7.02 14.07
N GLY A 55 11.20 8.13 14.24
CA GLY A 55 11.27 9.33 13.40
C GLY A 55 10.84 9.10 11.95
N ASP A 56 9.58 9.41 11.62
CA ASP A 56 9.01 9.65 10.28
C ASP A 56 9.22 8.59 9.16
N HIS A 57 10.01 7.55 9.38
CA HIS A 57 10.16 6.41 8.49
C HIS A 57 9.22 5.29 8.93
N LEU A 58 7.91 5.55 8.90
CA LEU A 58 7.01 4.45 8.55
C LEU A 58 6.85 4.47 7.03
N PRO A 59 7.29 3.43 6.31
CA PRO A 59 6.70 3.20 5.00
C PRO A 59 5.20 3.12 5.22
N SER A 60 4.48 4.07 4.64
CA SER A 60 3.04 4.02 4.48
C SER A 60 2.72 2.80 3.62
N THR A 61 2.72 1.61 4.23
CA THR A 61 2.01 0.45 3.70
C THR A 61 0.54 0.68 4.02
N ALA A 62 -0.04 1.69 3.37
CA ALA A 62 -1.43 1.61 3.00
C ALA A 62 -1.51 0.60 1.85
N PRO A 63 -2.32 -0.47 1.95
CA PRO A 63 -2.58 -1.29 0.78
C PRO A 63 -3.41 -0.44 -0.21
N ARG A 64 -2.78 -0.11 -1.34
CA ARG A 64 -3.39 0.05 -2.68
C ARG A 64 -4.44 1.16 -2.83
N SER A 65 -4.16 2.14 -3.70
CA SER A 65 -5.02 2.60 -4.83
C SER A 65 -4.53 3.95 -5.36
N GLU A 66 -3.35 3.98 -5.97
CA GLU A 66 -3.16 4.87 -7.11
C GLU A 66 -3.33 3.98 -8.35
N PRO A 67 -4.39 4.13 -9.14
CA PRO A 67 -4.28 3.73 -10.52
C PRO A 67 -3.24 4.67 -11.11
N VAL A 68 -2.00 4.22 -11.23
CA VAL A 68 -1.05 4.81 -12.18
C VAL A 68 -1.57 4.49 -13.58
N THR A 69 -2.68 5.14 -13.96
CA THR A 69 -3.10 5.34 -15.33
C THR A 69 -2.24 6.45 -15.91
N ALA A 70 -0.95 6.18 -16.01
CA ALA A 70 -0.09 6.81 -16.98
C ALA A 70 0.52 5.61 -17.67
N SER A 71 0.08 5.33 -18.90
CA SER A 71 0.54 4.27 -19.79
C SER A 71 2.02 3.94 -19.56
N VAL A 72 2.31 3.05 -18.60
CA VAL A 72 3.69 2.71 -18.28
C VAL A 72 4.12 1.79 -19.40
N ASP A 73 5.04 2.27 -20.23
CA ASP A 73 5.56 1.48 -21.33
C ASP A 73 6.12 0.17 -20.74
N PRO A 74 5.71 -1.01 -21.24
CA PRO A 74 6.12 -2.29 -20.67
C PRO A 74 7.65 -2.46 -20.65
N ARG A 75 8.40 -1.71 -21.49
CA ARG A 75 9.87 -1.70 -21.43
C ARG A 75 10.40 -1.05 -20.16
N ASP A 76 9.77 0.02 -19.67
CA ASP A 76 10.20 0.68 -18.43
C ASP A 76 10.01 -0.22 -17.22
N LEU A 77 8.95 -1.04 -17.22
CA LEU A 77 8.74 -2.06 -16.19
C LEU A 77 9.79 -3.17 -16.26
N PHE A 78 10.15 -3.61 -17.46
CA PHE A 78 11.19 -4.64 -17.65
C PHE A 78 12.57 -4.14 -17.17
N ILE A 79 12.93 -2.90 -17.53
CA ILE A 79 14.19 -2.26 -17.10
C ILE A 79 14.20 -2.10 -15.57
N ALA A 80 13.10 -1.60 -14.98
CA ALA A 80 13.01 -1.38 -13.55
C ALA A 80 13.05 -2.69 -12.74
N ALA A 81 12.47 -3.76 -13.27
CA ALA A 81 12.48 -5.06 -12.62
C ALA A 81 13.85 -5.76 -12.70
N ASN A 82 14.66 -5.44 -13.71
CA ASN A 82 15.97 -6.05 -14.02
C ASN A 82 16.01 -7.57 -13.74
N THR A 83 14.97 -8.29 -14.18
CA THR A 83 14.72 -9.68 -13.77
C THR A 83 15.81 -10.66 -14.23
N ILE A 84 16.53 -10.31 -15.29
CA ILE A 84 17.57 -11.11 -15.92
C ILE A 84 18.99 -10.69 -15.50
N GLY A 85 19.12 -9.66 -14.66
CA GLY A 85 20.41 -9.13 -14.24
C GLY A 85 21.22 -8.49 -15.38
N ALA A 86 20.53 -7.93 -16.37
CA ALA A 86 21.15 -7.25 -17.50
C ALA A 86 21.85 -5.97 -17.04
N SER A 87 22.96 -5.65 -17.69
CA SER A 87 23.68 -4.40 -17.51
C SER A 87 22.94 -3.23 -18.16
N ALA A 88 23.28 -2.00 -17.76
CA ALA A 88 22.66 -0.80 -18.32
C ALA A 88 22.87 -0.64 -19.84
N ALA A 89 23.92 -1.24 -20.40
CA ALA A 89 24.18 -1.24 -21.84
C ALA A 89 23.30 -2.25 -22.61
N GLU A 90 22.92 -3.36 -21.97
CA GLU A 90 22.06 -4.39 -22.56
C GLU A 90 20.57 -3.97 -22.54
N LEU A 91 20.20 -3.11 -21.58
CA LEU A 91 18.85 -2.55 -21.43
C LEU A 91 18.57 -1.33 -22.33
N GLU A 92 19.38 -1.13 -23.39
CA GLU A 92 19.17 -0.05 -24.35
C GLU A 92 17.91 -0.30 -25.20
N LYS A 93 16.99 0.68 -25.20
CA LYS A 93 15.71 0.57 -25.92
C LYS A 93 15.93 0.68 -27.43
N GLY A 94 15.40 -0.29 -28.18
CA GLY A 94 15.40 -0.27 -29.64
C GLY A 94 14.48 0.83 -30.22
N PRO A 95 14.74 1.30 -31.45
CA PRO A 95 14.10 2.48 -32.03
C PRO A 95 12.60 2.34 -32.31
N VAL A 96 12.07 1.11 -32.39
CA VAL A 96 10.66 0.84 -32.73
C VAL A 96 9.99 -0.09 -31.71
N SER A 97 10.54 -1.29 -31.46
CA SER A 97 10.04 -2.23 -30.44
C SER A 97 11.19 -3.00 -29.75
N GLY A 98 11.03 -3.36 -28.47
CA GLY A 98 11.99 -4.15 -27.69
C GLY A 98 13.33 -3.47 -27.36
N PHE A 99 14.37 -4.28 -27.20
CA PHE A 99 15.74 -3.91 -26.81
C PHE A 99 16.73 -4.13 -27.97
N VAL A 100 17.87 -3.43 -27.93
CA VAL A 100 18.94 -3.53 -28.94
C VAL A 100 19.67 -4.87 -28.86
N ASP A 101 19.86 -5.40 -27.65
CA ASP A 101 20.48 -6.70 -27.41
C ASP A 101 19.50 -7.86 -27.67
N ASP A 102 19.93 -8.87 -28.45
CA ASP A 102 19.07 -9.97 -28.94
C ASP A 102 18.58 -10.88 -27.80
N ARG A 103 19.43 -11.11 -26.79
CA ARG A 103 19.09 -11.90 -25.61
C ARG A 103 18.05 -11.16 -24.77
N THR A 104 18.31 -9.89 -24.48
CA THR A 104 17.41 -9.01 -23.72
C THR A 104 16.07 -8.83 -24.45
N HIS A 105 16.09 -8.78 -25.79
CA HIS A 105 14.89 -8.72 -26.61
C HIS A 105 14.04 -10.00 -26.45
N GLY A 106 14.67 -11.19 -26.51
CA GLY A 106 13.98 -12.46 -26.29
C GLY A 106 13.35 -12.57 -24.90
N ASP A 107 14.09 -12.20 -23.86
CA ASP A 107 13.60 -12.19 -22.48
C ASP A 107 12.46 -11.18 -22.27
N TYR A 108 12.55 -10.01 -22.91
CA TYR A 108 11.49 -9.01 -22.90
C TYR A 108 10.20 -9.51 -23.56
N LEU A 109 10.27 -10.29 -24.64
CA LEU A 109 9.07 -10.87 -25.28
C LEU A 109 8.33 -11.83 -24.35
N ILE A 110 9.06 -12.65 -23.57
CA ILE A 110 8.49 -13.55 -22.57
C ILE A 110 7.80 -12.73 -21.47
N PHE A 111 8.49 -11.69 -20.97
CA PHE A 111 7.92 -10.77 -20.01
C PHE A 111 6.66 -10.08 -20.53
N LEU A 112 6.69 -9.57 -21.77
CA LEU A 112 5.57 -8.86 -22.39
C LEU A 112 4.35 -9.76 -22.55
N ALA A 113 4.54 -11.03 -22.95
CA ALA A 113 3.46 -12.00 -23.04
C ALA A 113 2.80 -12.26 -21.67
N GLY A 114 3.61 -12.42 -20.61
CA GLY A 114 3.11 -12.55 -19.23
C GLY A 114 2.44 -11.28 -18.72
N PHE A 115 3.00 -10.12 -19.05
CA PHE A 115 2.45 -8.81 -18.68
C PHE A 115 1.09 -8.57 -19.33
N GLN A 116 0.94 -8.85 -20.63
CA GLN A 116 -0.36 -8.75 -21.33
C GLN A 116 -1.40 -9.72 -20.76
N ALA A 117 -1.00 -10.96 -20.45
CA ALA A 117 -1.89 -11.94 -19.80
C ALA A 117 -2.37 -11.49 -18.41
N ALA A 118 -1.53 -10.78 -17.66
CA ALA A 118 -1.86 -10.27 -16.32
C ALA A 118 -2.61 -8.92 -16.34
N SER A 119 -2.42 -8.10 -17.37
CA SER A 119 -2.93 -6.71 -17.45
C SER A 119 -4.30 -6.58 -18.10
N GLY A 120 -4.78 -7.58 -18.85
CA GLY A 120 -6.03 -7.43 -19.60
C GLY A 120 -6.57 -8.74 -20.17
N GLY A 121 -7.34 -9.46 -19.37
CA GLY A 121 -8.42 -10.30 -19.87
C GLY A 121 -9.73 -9.51 -19.87
N GLU A 122 -9.95 -8.63 -20.84
CA GLU A 122 -11.32 -8.17 -21.19
C GLU A 122 -11.41 -7.65 -22.65
N HIS A 123 -12.15 -8.42 -23.45
CA HIS A 123 -12.79 -8.15 -24.75
C HIS A 123 -11.92 -7.89 -26.02
N VAL A 124 -12.23 -8.40 -27.22
CA VAL A 124 -13.12 -9.44 -27.79
C VAL A 124 -12.67 -9.60 -29.26
N GLY A 125 -12.96 -10.76 -29.87
CA GLY A 125 -12.46 -11.14 -31.19
C GLY A 125 -12.90 -10.28 -32.38
N ALA A 126 -12.18 -10.49 -33.48
CA ALA A 126 -12.69 -10.68 -34.83
C ALA A 126 -11.65 -11.51 -35.61
#